data_AF-A0A837HGJ8-F1
#
_entry.id   AF-A0A837HGJ8-F1
#
_cell.length_a   1.000
_cell.length_b   1.000
_cell.length_c   1.000
_cell.angle_alpha   90.00
_cell.angle_beta   90.00
_cell.angle_gamma   90.00
#
_symmetry.space_group_name_H-M   'P 1'
#
loop_
_entity.id
_entity.type
_entity.pdbx_description
1 polymer ?
#
loop_
_entity_poly.entity_id
_entity_poly.type
_entity_poly.pdbx_seq_one_letter_code
_entity_poly.pdbx_strand_id
1 'polypeptide(L)'
;MTSSLQEPPLVDVKVTNPVTYLRLWWDRVMGKEGVYFSFRIHPITAFLIAFGFATAFIGVGRYSINIPFLKYQVLPTIKPTTSAEVIWKETAFTGKLQLSLTTNKYFLITTSSEAITLDVPSNLDLITLVGKRIFAIGQYNKTERFLKVFDIKDLEVLPRTPVPIPTIEAIGTPVAEINSSAIPIPTDTIETQ
;
A
#
# COMPACT_ATOMS: atom_id res chain seq x y z
N MET A 1 32.26 89.61 26.08
CA MET A 1 30.96 89.98 25.48
C MET A 1 31.08 89.86 23.98
N THR A 2 30.36 88.93 23.37
CA THR A 2 29.72 89.06 22.04
C THR A 2 28.84 87.83 21.84
N SER A 3 27.57 87.96 22.23
CA SER A 3 26.48 87.05 21.91
C SER A 3 26.21 87.12 20.41
N SER A 4 26.64 86.11 19.65
CA SER A 4 26.26 85.96 18.25
C SER A 4 24.82 85.46 18.20
N LEU A 5 23.92 86.33 17.74
CA LEU A 5 22.53 86.03 17.36
C LEU A 5 22.54 84.88 16.35
N GLN A 6 22.11 83.70 16.79
CA GLN A 6 22.01 82.52 15.95
C GLN A 6 20.71 82.62 15.15
N GLU A 7 20.80 83.14 13.93
CA GLU A 7 19.69 83.20 12.99
C GLU A 7 19.09 81.80 12.80
N PRO A 8 17.75 81.65 12.86
CA PRO A 8 17.13 80.34 12.74
C PRO A 8 17.41 79.77 11.34
N PRO A 9 17.78 78.49 11.23
CA PRO A 9 18.13 77.91 9.94
C PRO A 9 16.94 77.99 8.98
N LEU A 10 17.17 78.53 7.78
CA LEU A 10 16.14 78.73 6.74
C LEU A 10 15.52 77.41 6.24
N VAL A 11 16.13 76.27 6.51
CA VAL A 11 15.63 74.95 6.09
C VAL A 11 15.90 73.92 7.19
N ASP A 12 14.84 73.52 7.90
CA ASP A 12 14.87 72.37 8.83
C ASP A 12 14.58 71.09 8.03
N VAL A 13 15.64 70.39 7.62
CA VAL A 13 15.53 69.10 6.94
C VAL A 13 15.44 68.00 7.99
N LYS A 14 14.22 67.68 8.44
CA LYS A 14 13.97 66.46 9.21
C LYS A 14 14.13 65.24 8.30
N VAL A 15 15.33 64.67 8.29
CA VAL A 15 15.59 63.36 7.67
C VAL A 15 15.00 62.29 8.59
N THR A 16 13.72 61.97 8.39
CA THR A 16 13.09 60.84 9.05
C THR A 16 13.69 59.56 8.49
N ASN A 17 14.66 58.98 9.20
CA ASN A 17 15.30 57.74 8.80
C ASN A 17 14.34 56.55 9.05
N PRO A 18 13.81 55.89 8.02
CA PRO A 18 12.85 54.81 8.20
C PRO A 18 13.45 53.57 8.87
N VAL A 19 14.78 53.40 8.78
CA VAL A 19 15.51 52.24 9.32
C VAL A 19 15.55 52.28 10.85
N THR A 20 15.68 53.47 11.44
CA THR A 20 15.70 53.60 12.91
C THR A 20 14.33 53.32 13.51
N TYR A 21 13.24 53.72 12.86
CA TYR A 21 11.88 53.38 13.30
C TYR A 21 11.61 51.87 13.23
N LEU A 22 12.03 51.20 12.16
CA LEU A 22 11.90 49.74 12.06
C LEU A 22 12.67 49.02 13.15
N ARG A 23 13.90 49.47 13.43
CA ARG A 23 14.74 48.90 14.50
C ARG A 23 14.08 49.07 15.87
N LEU A 24 13.64 50.29 16.20
CA LEU A 24 12.94 50.59 17.45
C LEU A 24 11.62 49.82 17.58
N TRP A 25 10.90 49.62 16.48
CA TRP A 25 9.70 48.78 16.45
C TRP A 25 10.02 47.31 16.71
N TRP A 26 11.07 46.78 16.08
CA TRP A 26 11.51 45.40 16.27
C TRP A 26 11.99 45.14 17.70
N ASP A 27 12.76 46.07 18.28
CA ASP A 27 13.23 45.98 19.66
C ASP A 27 12.04 45.95 20.66
N ARG A 28 10.95 46.69 20.38
CA ARG A 28 9.70 46.62 21.16
C ARG A 28 8.96 45.30 21.00
N VAL A 29 8.88 44.76 19.78
CA VAL A 29 8.24 43.47 19.49
C VAL A 29 8.97 42.32 20.21
N MET A 30 10.31 42.34 20.24
CA MET A 30 11.12 41.33 20.92
C MET A 30 11.17 41.53 22.45
N GLY A 31 10.98 42.76 22.93
CA GLY A 31 11.07 43.15 24.35
C GLY A 31 9.92 42.69 25.25
N LYS A 32 8.98 41.87 24.76
CA LYS A 32 7.74 41.46 25.47
C LYS A 32 6.84 42.62 25.91
N GLU A 33 7.07 43.84 25.40
CA GLU A 33 6.12 44.94 25.52
C GLU A 33 4.93 44.59 24.62
N GLY A 34 3.76 44.34 25.23
CA GLY A 34 2.57 43.94 24.49
C GLY A 34 2.15 45.06 23.52
N VAL A 35 2.31 44.83 22.22
CA VAL A 35 1.86 45.79 21.20
C VAL A 35 0.42 45.45 20.81
N TYR A 36 -0.51 46.32 21.17
CA TYR A 36 -1.92 46.17 20.83
C TYR A 36 -2.20 46.72 19.44
N PHE A 37 -2.45 45.83 18.49
CA PHE A 37 -2.95 46.20 17.17
C PHE A 37 -4.44 45.86 17.05
N SER A 38 -5.28 46.88 16.91
CA SER A 38 -6.70 46.70 16.62
C SER A 38 -6.98 47.11 15.17
N PHE A 39 -7.36 46.14 14.34
CA PHE A 39 -7.80 46.40 12.97
C PHE A 39 -9.29 46.05 12.86
N ARG A 40 -10.10 47.02 12.44
CA ARG A 40 -11.50 46.76 12.05
C ARG A 40 -11.52 46.37 10.57
N ILE A 41 -11.71 45.08 10.31
CA ILE A 41 -11.71 44.53 8.96
C ILE A 41 -13.18 44.24 8.58
N HIS A 42 -13.58 44.68 7.39
CA HIS A 42 -14.89 44.38 6.85
C HIS A 42 -14.93 42.91 6.37
N PRO A 43 -16.07 42.21 6.46
CA PRO A 43 -16.14 40.80 6.07
C PRO A 43 -15.62 40.52 4.66
N ILE A 44 -15.92 41.41 3.71
CA ILE A 44 -15.48 41.28 2.31
C ILE A 44 -13.94 41.39 2.19
N THR A 45 -13.31 42.30 2.93
CA THR A 45 -11.84 42.44 2.90
C THR A 45 -11.14 41.28 3.59
N ALA A 46 -11.74 40.70 4.64
CA ALA A 46 -11.22 39.49 5.28
C ALA A 46 -11.20 38.30 4.30
N PHE A 47 -12.26 38.13 3.48
CA PHE A 47 -12.29 37.09 2.44
C PHE A 47 -11.20 37.27 1.38
N LEU A 48 -10.97 38.50 0.90
CA LEU A 48 -9.92 38.78 -0.08
C LEU A 48 -8.52 38.53 0.50
N ILE A 49 -8.28 38.94 1.73
CA ILE A 49 -7.01 38.70 2.43
C ILE A 49 -6.79 37.19 2.62
N ALA A 50 -7.80 36.47 3.11
CA ALA A 50 -7.73 35.03 3.31
C ALA A 50 -7.49 34.27 1.99
N PHE A 51 -8.18 34.66 0.91
CA PHE A 51 -7.98 34.08 -0.42
C PHE A 51 -6.60 34.42 -0.99
N GLY A 52 -6.11 35.65 -0.80
CA GLY A 52 -4.76 36.06 -1.18
C GLY A 52 -3.68 35.27 -0.44
N PHE A 53 -3.85 35.05 0.87
CA PHE A 53 -2.95 34.20 1.64
C PHE A 53 -3.04 32.73 1.22
N ALA A 54 -4.24 32.18 1.04
CA ALA A 54 -4.40 30.80 0.58
C ALA A 54 -3.75 30.58 -0.80
N THR A 55 -3.94 31.51 -1.74
CA THR A 55 -3.31 31.44 -3.07
C THR A 55 -1.81 31.67 -3.02
N ALA A 56 -1.29 32.53 -2.14
CA ALA A 56 0.15 32.68 -1.96
C ALA A 56 0.77 31.40 -1.37
N PHE A 57 0.24 30.86 -0.27
CA PHE A 57 0.81 29.68 0.38
C PHE A 57 0.65 28.39 -0.43
N ILE A 58 -0.45 28.23 -1.17
CA ILE A 58 -0.67 27.06 -2.06
C ILE A 58 0.01 27.26 -3.43
N GLY A 59 0.15 28.52 -3.90
CA GLY A 59 0.68 28.87 -5.22
C GLY A 59 2.19 29.07 -5.30
N VAL A 60 2.90 29.27 -4.18
CA VAL A 60 4.37 29.36 -4.14
C VAL A 60 5.05 28.06 -4.60
N GLY A 61 4.33 26.94 -4.66
CA GLY A 61 4.83 25.72 -5.29
C GLY A 61 4.84 25.71 -6.83
N ARG A 62 4.14 26.64 -7.52
CA ARG A 62 3.90 26.52 -8.98
C ARG A 62 3.92 27.79 -9.83
N TYR A 63 4.02 28.99 -9.27
CA TYR A 63 4.13 30.22 -10.07
C TYR A 63 5.59 30.68 -10.20
N SER A 64 6.26 30.31 -11.30
CA SER A 64 7.47 30.99 -11.73
C SER A 64 7.08 32.32 -12.37
N ILE A 65 7.31 33.43 -11.67
CA ILE A 65 7.17 34.76 -12.26
C ILE A 65 8.26 34.89 -13.33
N ASN A 66 7.89 34.95 -14.60
CA ASN A 66 8.84 35.14 -15.70
C ASN A 66 9.26 36.61 -15.74
N ILE A 67 10.32 36.92 -14.98
CA ILE A 67 10.93 38.25 -14.93
C ILE A 67 12.04 38.29 -16.00
N PRO A 68 11.95 39.17 -17.01
CA PRO A 68 12.79 39.10 -18.22
C PRO A 68 14.30 39.34 -17.99
N PHE A 69 14.70 39.81 -16.81
CA PHE A 69 16.10 40.06 -16.44
C PHE A 69 16.65 39.11 -15.36
N LEU A 70 15.81 38.30 -14.72
CA LEU A 70 16.26 37.23 -13.83
C LEU A 70 15.99 35.88 -14.48
N LYS A 71 17.02 35.37 -15.19
CA LYS A 71 17.07 33.97 -15.60
C LYS A 71 17.28 33.12 -14.35
N TYR A 72 16.20 32.83 -13.62
CA TYR A 72 16.23 31.76 -12.64
C TYR A 72 16.49 30.47 -13.42
N GLN A 73 17.73 30.00 -13.42
CA GLN A 73 17.99 28.57 -13.58
C GLN A 73 17.33 27.91 -12.38
N VAL A 74 16.06 27.53 -12.57
CA VAL A 74 15.44 26.50 -11.75
C VAL A 74 16.36 25.29 -11.92
N LEU A 75 17.28 25.09 -10.97
CA LEU A 75 17.81 23.76 -10.73
C LEU A 75 16.56 22.88 -10.66
N PRO A 76 16.47 21.80 -11.43
CA PRO A 76 15.30 20.96 -11.43
C PRO A 76 15.04 20.60 -9.98
N THR A 77 13.98 21.18 -9.41
CA THR A 77 13.43 20.75 -8.14
C THR A 77 13.28 19.26 -8.32
N ILE A 78 14.08 18.51 -7.59
CA ILE A 78 14.03 17.07 -7.51
C ILE A 78 12.60 16.84 -7.05
N LYS A 79 11.70 16.60 -8.01
CA LYS A 79 10.39 16.06 -7.73
C LYS A 79 10.75 14.86 -6.87
N PRO A 80 10.23 14.72 -5.63
CA PRO A 80 10.37 13.45 -4.96
C PRO A 80 9.67 12.48 -5.91
N THR A 81 10.48 11.79 -6.73
CA THR A 81 10.07 10.59 -7.39
C THR A 81 9.77 9.74 -6.18
N THR A 82 8.50 9.66 -5.81
CA THR A 82 7.93 8.50 -5.15
C THR A 82 8.16 7.35 -6.11
N SER A 83 9.44 6.97 -6.25
CA SER A 83 9.84 5.64 -6.61
C SER A 83 9.27 4.88 -5.44
N ALA A 84 8.08 4.31 -5.63
CA ALA A 84 7.52 3.38 -4.69
C ALA A 84 8.61 2.32 -4.52
N GLU A 85 9.40 2.45 -3.46
CA GLU A 85 10.50 1.56 -3.20
C GLU A 85 9.86 0.18 -3.16
N VAL A 86 10.31 -0.71 -4.04
CA VAL A 86 9.77 -2.06 -4.13
C VAL A 86 10.25 -2.78 -2.88
N ILE A 87 9.44 -2.73 -1.81
CA ILE A 87 9.78 -3.34 -0.53
C ILE A 87 9.62 -4.84 -0.68
N TRP A 88 10.75 -5.53 -0.83
CA TRP A 88 10.84 -6.98 -0.75
C TRP A 88 10.71 -7.41 0.71
N LYS A 89 9.72 -8.23 1.03
CA LYS A 89 9.51 -8.73 2.38
C LYS A 89 9.76 -10.23 2.43
N GLU A 90 10.58 -10.69 3.37
CA GLU A 90 10.74 -12.11 3.65
C GLU A 90 9.44 -12.70 4.20
N THR A 91 8.95 -13.76 3.56
CA THR A 91 7.71 -14.42 3.90
C THR A 91 7.71 -15.86 3.41
N ALA A 92 6.77 -16.65 3.89
CA ALA A 92 6.51 -17.98 3.38
C ALA A 92 5.04 -18.12 3.00
N PHE A 93 4.77 -18.89 1.96
CA PHE A 93 3.42 -19.20 1.49
C PHE A 93 3.23 -20.70 1.37
N THR A 94 2.03 -21.13 1.72
CA THR A 94 1.56 -22.50 1.48
C THR A 94 0.54 -22.49 0.36
N GLY A 95 0.67 -23.41 -0.59
CA GLY A 95 -0.28 -23.49 -1.69
C GLY A 95 -0.05 -24.69 -2.59
N LYS A 96 -0.91 -24.85 -3.59
CA LYS A 96 -0.77 -25.87 -4.63
C LYS A 96 0.12 -25.32 -5.74
N LEU A 97 1.18 -26.04 -6.09
CA LEU A 97 2.05 -25.66 -7.19
C LEU A 97 1.39 -26.00 -8.53
N GLN A 98 1.42 -25.05 -9.47
CA GLN A 98 0.98 -25.24 -10.85
C GLN A 98 2.03 -24.72 -11.83
N LEU A 99 2.16 -25.42 -12.96
CA LEU A 99 3.00 -24.99 -14.08
C LEU A 99 2.10 -24.46 -15.19
N SER A 100 2.35 -23.24 -15.65
CA SER A 100 1.72 -22.72 -16.86
C SER A 100 2.52 -23.14 -18.09
N LEU A 101 1.94 -23.97 -18.95
CA LEU A 101 2.58 -24.42 -20.18
C LEU A 101 2.83 -23.28 -21.18
N THR A 102 2.01 -22.24 -21.15
CA THR A 102 2.10 -21.10 -22.07
C THR A 102 3.26 -20.15 -21.73
N THR A 103 3.52 -19.95 -20.43
CA THR A 103 4.54 -19.01 -19.97
C THR A 103 5.79 -19.69 -19.42
N ASN A 104 5.73 -21.01 -19.25
CA ASN A 104 6.74 -21.82 -18.57
C ASN A 104 7.13 -21.27 -17.18
N LYS A 105 6.15 -20.70 -16.47
CA LYS A 105 6.30 -20.16 -15.11
C LYS A 105 5.55 -21.01 -14.11
N TYR A 106 6.11 -21.07 -12.91
CA TYR A 106 5.49 -21.72 -11.77
C TYR A 106 4.62 -20.73 -11.01
N PHE A 107 3.43 -21.19 -10.64
CA PHE A 107 2.46 -20.44 -9.86
C PHE A 107 2.13 -21.21 -8.59
N LEU A 108 2.05 -20.49 -7.47
CA LEU A 108 1.57 -21.02 -6.22
C LEU A 108 0.14 -20.51 -6.00
N ILE A 109 -0.82 -21.43 -6.02
CA ILE A 109 -2.21 -21.12 -5.69
C ILE A 109 -2.40 -21.27 -4.18
N THR A 110 -2.56 -20.15 -3.49
CA THR A 110 -2.74 -20.11 -2.04
C THR A 110 -4.18 -20.46 -1.64
N THR A 111 -4.41 -20.64 -0.35
CA THR A 111 -5.75 -20.85 0.22
C THR A 111 -6.67 -19.65 0.06
N SER A 112 -6.13 -18.44 -0.13
CA SER A 112 -6.89 -17.23 -0.44
C SER A 112 -7.30 -17.13 -1.91
N SER A 113 -7.12 -18.20 -2.70
CA SER A 113 -7.36 -18.23 -4.14
C SER A 113 -6.53 -17.18 -4.91
N GLU A 114 -5.41 -16.75 -4.35
CA GLU A 114 -4.46 -15.87 -5.01
C GLU A 114 -3.41 -16.71 -5.72
N ALA A 115 -3.09 -16.33 -6.96
CA ALA A 115 -2.00 -16.93 -7.72
C ALA A 115 -0.75 -16.06 -7.57
N ILE A 116 0.29 -16.62 -6.94
CA ILE A 116 1.59 -15.97 -6.76
C ILE A 116 2.56 -16.55 -7.79
N THR A 117 3.26 -15.69 -8.53
CA THR A 117 4.28 -16.14 -9.49
C THR A 117 5.57 -16.45 -8.73
N LEU A 118 6.16 -17.61 -8.99
CA LEU A 118 7.41 -18.04 -8.36
C LEU A 118 8.60 -17.74 -9.28
N ASP A 119 9.62 -17.11 -8.73
CA ASP A 119 10.95 -17.00 -9.31
C ASP A 119 11.85 -18.02 -8.65
N VAL A 120 12.28 -18.98 -9.43
CA VAL A 120 12.89 -20.21 -8.91
C VAL A 120 14.33 -20.21 -9.39
N PRO A 121 15.29 -20.23 -8.46
CA PRO A 121 16.68 -20.34 -8.84
C PRO A 121 16.96 -21.72 -9.45
N SER A 122 17.91 -21.79 -10.38
CA SER A 122 18.18 -22.98 -11.20
C SER A 122 18.66 -24.21 -10.42
N ASN A 123 18.95 -24.07 -9.12
CA ASN A 123 19.33 -25.14 -8.22
C ASN A 123 18.13 -25.93 -7.66
N LEU A 124 16.89 -25.51 -7.90
CA LEU A 124 15.70 -26.10 -7.29
C LEU A 124 14.79 -26.71 -8.37
N ASP A 125 14.63 -28.05 -8.33
CA ASP A 125 13.74 -28.76 -9.26
C ASP A 125 12.31 -28.86 -8.70
N LEU A 126 11.40 -28.12 -9.33
CA LEU A 126 9.98 -28.06 -8.98
C LEU A 126 9.13 -29.03 -9.77
N ILE A 127 9.67 -29.70 -10.80
CA ILE A 127 8.85 -30.46 -11.74
C ILE A 127 8.13 -31.62 -11.07
N THR A 128 8.79 -32.23 -10.08
CA THR A 128 8.26 -33.34 -9.27
C THR A 128 7.21 -32.91 -8.23
N LEU A 129 7.13 -31.61 -7.96
CA LEU A 129 6.22 -31.01 -6.99
C LEU A 129 4.98 -30.40 -7.65
N VAL A 130 4.90 -30.39 -8.99
CA VAL A 130 3.75 -29.83 -9.71
C VAL A 130 2.49 -30.61 -9.35
N GLY A 131 1.44 -29.88 -8.97
CA GLY A 131 0.18 -30.45 -8.53
C GLY A 131 0.12 -30.81 -7.04
N LYS A 132 1.24 -30.77 -6.31
CA LYS A 132 1.28 -31.00 -4.86
C LYS A 132 1.12 -29.70 -4.08
N ARG A 133 0.75 -29.83 -2.81
CA ARG A 133 0.80 -28.72 -1.84
C ARG A 133 2.22 -28.59 -1.32
N ILE A 134 2.78 -27.39 -1.46
CA ILE A 134 4.14 -27.08 -1.02
C ILE A 134 4.14 -25.90 -0.06
N PHE A 135 5.20 -25.82 0.75
CA PHE A 135 5.57 -24.68 1.56
C PHE A 135 6.78 -23.99 0.91
N ALA A 136 6.59 -22.78 0.39
CA ALA A 136 7.64 -22.02 -0.29
C ALA A 136 8.08 -20.83 0.58
N ILE A 137 9.39 -20.68 0.77
CA ILE A 137 10.01 -19.63 1.58
C ILE A 137 10.78 -18.69 0.66
N GLY A 138 10.62 -17.38 0.81
CA GLY A 138 11.27 -16.43 -0.09
C GLY A 138 11.04 -14.96 0.22
N GLN A 139 11.45 -14.10 -0.71
CA GLN A 139 11.18 -12.67 -0.70
C GLN A 139 9.99 -12.35 -1.60
N TYR A 140 8.93 -11.81 -1.02
CA TYR A 140 7.70 -11.44 -1.72
C TYR A 140 7.65 -9.97 -2.04
N ASN A 141 7.35 -9.67 -3.29
CA ASN A 141 6.98 -8.35 -3.76
C ASN A 141 5.45 -8.27 -3.88
N LYS A 142 4.82 -7.46 -3.03
CA LYS A 142 3.37 -7.28 -3.01
C LYS A 142 2.84 -6.60 -4.28
N THR A 143 3.62 -5.72 -4.90
CA THR A 143 3.20 -4.95 -6.08
C THR A 143 3.12 -5.85 -7.31
N GLU A 144 4.09 -6.73 -7.48
CA GLU A 144 4.20 -7.62 -8.64
C GLU A 144 3.60 -9.02 -8.41
N ARG A 145 3.18 -9.32 -7.16
CA ARG A 145 2.75 -10.67 -6.73
C ARG A 145 3.78 -11.74 -7.09
N PHE A 146 5.03 -11.44 -6.78
CA PHE A 146 6.19 -12.19 -7.21
C PHE A 146 6.97 -12.66 -5.99
N LEU A 147 7.22 -13.96 -5.89
CA LEU A 147 7.96 -14.57 -4.80
C LEU A 147 9.29 -15.11 -5.31
N LYS A 148 10.40 -14.51 -4.88
CA LYS A 148 11.74 -15.04 -5.09
C LYS A 148 12.00 -16.16 -4.09
N VAL A 149 12.01 -17.40 -4.57
CA VAL A 149 12.03 -18.57 -3.71
C VAL A 149 13.47 -18.93 -3.34
N PHE A 150 13.68 -19.21 -2.06
CA PHE A 150 14.96 -19.70 -1.52
C PHE A 150 14.92 -21.18 -1.19
N ASP A 151 13.81 -21.63 -0.59
CA ASP A 151 13.63 -23.01 -0.14
C ASP A 151 12.17 -23.45 -0.31
N ILE A 152 11.98 -24.76 -0.53
CA ILE A 152 10.68 -25.37 -0.78
C ILE A 152 10.59 -26.71 -0.09
N LYS A 153 9.47 -26.95 0.59
CA LYS A 153 9.16 -28.23 1.24
C LYS A 153 7.86 -28.81 0.72
N ASP A 154 7.86 -30.11 0.44
CA ASP A 154 6.65 -30.88 0.13
C ASP A 154 5.84 -31.08 1.42
N LEU A 155 4.54 -30.80 1.38
CA LEU A 155 3.62 -31.03 2.50
C LEU A 155 2.73 -32.27 2.28
N GLU A 156 2.73 -32.84 1.08
CA GLU A 156 1.93 -34.03 0.76
C GLU A 156 2.66 -35.30 1.21
N VAL A 157 2.66 -35.54 2.53
CA VAL A 157 3.17 -36.80 3.10
C VAL A 157 2.02 -37.78 3.27
N LEU A 158 1.67 -38.49 2.19
CA LEU A 158 0.87 -39.71 2.34
C LEU A 158 1.76 -40.82 2.92
N PRO A 159 1.27 -41.62 3.89
CA PRO A 159 2.00 -42.80 4.35
C PRO A 159 2.20 -43.76 3.17
N ARG A 160 3.46 -44.05 2.85
CA ARG A 160 3.86 -44.93 1.74
C ARG A 160 3.46 -46.39 1.97
N THR A 161 3.19 -46.75 3.22
CA THR A 161 2.74 -48.08 3.60
C THR A 161 1.21 -48.11 3.63
N PRO A 162 0.56 -48.92 2.78
CA PRO A 162 -0.87 -49.16 2.90
C PRO A 162 -1.12 -49.78 4.27
N VAL A 163 -1.98 -49.15 5.07
CA VAL A 163 -2.48 -49.75 6.30
C VAL A 163 -3.44 -50.86 5.87
N PRO A 164 -3.16 -52.14 6.17
CA PRO A 164 -4.07 -53.21 5.80
C PRO A 164 -5.41 -52.98 6.52
N ILE A 165 -6.47 -52.89 5.73
CA ILE A 165 -7.83 -52.85 6.27
C ILE A 165 -8.08 -54.23 6.90
N PRO A 166 -8.53 -54.33 8.16
CA PRO A 166 -8.90 -55.61 8.75
C PRO A 166 -10.05 -56.19 7.94
N THR A 167 -9.71 -57.11 7.03
CA THR A 167 -10.69 -57.90 6.29
C THR A 167 -11.09 -59.02 7.22
N ILE A 168 -12.27 -58.91 7.81
CA ILE A 168 -12.91 -60.04 8.49
C ILE A 168 -13.21 -61.07 7.40
N GLU A 169 -12.43 -62.15 7.37
CA GLU A 169 -12.76 -63.30 6.53
C GLU A 169 -14.13 -63.83 6.97
N ALA A 170 -15.10 -63.81 6.07
CA ALA A 170 -16.41 -64.39 6.29
C ALA A 170 -16.25 -65.91 6.39
N ILE A 171 -16.13 -66.44 7.61
CA ILE A 171 -16.31 -67.86 7.89
C ILE A 171 -17.83 -68.12 7.85
N GLY A 172 -18.30 -68.69 6.75
CA GLY A 172 -19.70 -69.07 6.62
C GLY A 172 -20.00 -69.69 5.26
N THR A 173 -19.69 -70.97 5.11
CA THR A 173 -20.28 -71.83 4.08
C THR A 173 -21.80 -71.77 4.23
N PRO A 174 -22.58 -71.43 3.18
CA PRO A 174 -24.03 -71.47 3.28
C PRO A 174 -24.49 -72.93 3.40
N VAL A 175 -24.98 -73.32 4.58
CA VAL A 175 -25.79 -74.53 4.72
C VAL A 175 -27.16 -74.17 4.14
N ALA A 176 -27.46 -74.71 2.96
CA ALA A 176 -28.77 -74.64 2.37
C ALA A 176 -29.76 -75.45 3.24
N GLU A 177 -30.52 -74.77 4.09
CA GLU A 177 -31.70 -75.36 4.72
C GLU A 177 -32.91 -75.06 3.83
N ILE A 178 -33.37 -76.09 3.12
CA ILE A 178 -34.50 -76.05 2.20
C ILE A 178 -35.77 -76.03 3.04
N ASN A 179 -36.26 -74.85 3.41
CA ASN A 179 -37.59 -74.73 4.01
C ASN A 179 -38.60 -74.31 2.94
N SER A 180 -39.22 -75.31 2.32
CA SER A 180 -40.32 -75.15 1.38
C SER A 180 -41.62 -74.88 2.15
N SER A 181 -42.11 -73.64 2.11
CA SER A 181 -43.54 -73.38 2.26
C SER A 181 -43.91 -72.05 1.61
N ALA A 182 -44.12 -72.08 0.30
CA ALA A 182 -44.79 -71.00 -0.42
C ALA A 182 -46.30 -71.24 -0.35
N ILE A 183 -47.02 -70.36 0.35
CA ILE A 183 -48.47 -70.23 0.26
C ILE A 183 -48.76 -69.32 -0.94
N PRO A 184 -49.51 -69.77 -1.97
CA PRO A 184 -49.88 -68.90 -3.09
C PRO A 184 -51.02 -67.96 -2.69
N ILE A 185 -50.84 -66.68 -2.97
CA ILE A 185 -51.86 -65.62 -2.93
C ILE A 185 -52.55 -65.59 -4.30
N PRO A 186 -53.88 -65.66 -4.41
CA PRO A 186 -54.58 -65.50 -5.68
C PRO A 186 -54.59 -64.01 -6.10
N THR A 187 -54.10 -63.73 -7.30
CA THR A 187 -54.28 -62.43 -7.98
C THR A 187 -55.50 -62.52 -8.88
N ASP A 188 -56.58 -61.82 -8.50
CA ASP A 188 -57.75 -61.61 -9.34
C ASP A 188 -57.37 -60.79 -10.57
N THR A 189 -57.70 -61.34 -11.74
CA THR A 189 -57.61 -60.68 -13.04
C THR A 189 -58.98 -60.11 -13.36
N ILE A 190 -59.10 -58.78 -13.37
CA ILE A 190 -60.30 -58.10 -13.89
C ILE A 190 -60.05 -57.81 -15.37
N GLU A 191 -60.75 -58.56 -16.23
CA GLU A 191 -60.97 -58.22 -17.64
C GLU A 191 -61.83 -56.95 -17.75
N THR A 192 -61.43 -56.03 -18.62
CA THR A 192 -62.28 -54.94 -19.12
C THR A 192 -62.63 -55.24 -20.57
N GLN A 193 -63.93 -55.29 -20.86
CA GLN A 193 -64.51 -55.06 -22.19
C GLN A 193 -64.78 -53.57 -22.36
#